data_AF-A0A1B2HM32-F1
#
_entry.id   AF-A0A1B2HM32-F1
#
_cell.length_a   1.000
_cell.length_b   1.000
_cell.length_c   1.000
_cell.angle_alpha   90.00
_cell.angle_beta   90.00
_cell.angle_gamma   90.00
#
_symmetry.space_group_name_H-M   'P 1'
#
loop_
_entity.id
_entity.type
_entity.pdbx_description
1 polymer ?
#
loop_
_entity_poly.entity_id
_entity_poly.type
_entity_poly.pdbx_seq_one_letter_code
_entity_poly.pdbx_strand_id
1 'polypeptide(L)'
;MTTRRVFGAVLVFVAAGLAVAATFLVAFSVETQFANRRLRFEATTWGVEHDDFRGSLMLAPIDYGWPAIVAAGVMAVSAVVAFRQPVARLGSLLGAGVLVGLAWLSLNQVQQAVEQLEELNVPVPLEVVRGNGVTVLLVAAGVGVVAALLHQELSWQRPVERTGGVVIHQIEGNDEETPPYGFPVVVEPKNG
;
A
#
# COMPACT_ATOMS: atom_id res chain seq x y z
N MET A 1 22.14 -5.47 7.39
CA MET A 1 20.79 -4.88 7.55
C MET A 1 20.48 -3.78 6.52
N THR A 2 21.48 -3.12 5.92
CA THR A 2 21.29 -2.01 4.97
C THR A 2 20.74 -2.39 3.59
N THR A 3 21.13 -3.54 3.03
CA THR A 3 20.80 -3.90 1.63
C THR A 3 19.30 -4.11 1.38
N ARG A 4 18.60 -4.79 2.30
CA ARG A 4 17.15 -5.02 2.18
C ARG A 4 16.33 -3.73 2.32
N ARG A 5 16.74 -2.82 3.20
CA ARG A 5 16.08 -1.52 3.40
C ARG A 5 16.20 -0.64 2.15
N VAL A 6 17.41 -0.58 1.58
CA VAL A 6 17.64 0.16 0.32
C VAL A 6 16.83 -0.47 -0.81
N PHE A 7 16.81 -1.79 -0.91
CA PHE A 7 16.00 -2.50 -1.90
C PHE A 7 14.50 -2.23 -1.74
N GLY A 8 13.98 -2.25 -0.50
CA GLY A 8 12.59 -1.89 -0.21
C GLY A 8 12.26 -0.44 -0.58
N ALA A 9 13.15 0.51 -0.30
CA ALA A 9 12.98 1.90 -0.72
C ALA A 9 12.96 2.06 -2.24
N VAL A 10 13.84 1.37 -2.97
CA VAL A 10 13.84 1.36 -4.44
C VAL A 10 12.53 0.78 -4.97
N LEU A 11 12.06 -0.34 -4.41
CA LEU A 11 10.78 -0.93 -4.81
C LEU A 11 9.58 -0.01 -4.53
N VAL A 12 9.61 0.79 -3.47
CA VAL A 12 8.58 1.81 -3.21
C VAL A 12 8.54 2.84 -4.35
N PHE A 13 9.69 3.32 -4.82
CA PHE A 13 9.74 4.24 -5.96
C PHE A 13 9.25 3.60 -7.25
N VAL A 14 9.60 2.33 -7.48
CA VAL A 14 9.10 1.58 -8.64
C VAL A 14 7.58 1.45 -8.58
N ALA A 15 7.02 1.06 -7.43
CA ALA A 15 5.58 0.95 -7.24
C ALA A 15 4.87 2.30 -7.39
N ALA A 16 5.43 3.38 -6.84
CA ALA A 16 4.89 4.73 -6.99
C ALA A 16 4.92 5.18 -8.47
N GLY A 17 6.01 4.94 -9.18
CA GLY A 17 6.13 5.26 -10.60
C GLY A 17 5.14 4.47 -11.46
N LEU A 18 4.98 3.17 -11.19
CA LEU A 18 3.99 2.34 -11.88
C LEU A 18 2.56 2.78 -11.58
N ALA A 19 2.25 3.14 -10.33
CA ALA A 19 0.92 3.64 -9.97
C ALA A 19 0.59 4.95 -10.70
N VAL A 20 1.54 5.88 -10.79
CA VAL A 20 1.36 7.12 -11.56
C VAL A 20 1.21 6.82 -13.04
N ALA A 21 2.07 5.97 -13.61
CA ALA A 21 1.98 5.57 -15.00
C ALA A 21 0.61 4.95 -15.31
N ALA A 22 0.11 4.05 -14.46
CA ALA A 22 -1.20 3.41 -14.62
C ALA A 22 -2.35 4.41 -14.83
N THR A 23 -2.30 5.59 -14.21
CA THR A 23 -3.34 6.62 -14.38
C THR A 23 -3.44 7.19 -15.80
N PHE A 24 -2.34 7.14 -16.55
CA PHE A 24 -2.29 7.62 -17.94
C PHE A 24 -2.51 6.50 -18.97
N LEU A 25 -2.66 5.25 -18.54
CA LEU A 25 -2.99 4.15 -19.44
C LEU A 25 -4.51 3.95 -19.52
N VAL A 26 -4.96 3.37 -20.63
CA VAL A 26 -6.36 2.95 -20.84
C VAL A 26 -6.77 2.00 -19.71
N ALA A 27 -7.80 2.38 -18.96
CA ALA A 27 -8.31 1.61 -17.84
C ALA A 27 -9.18 0.45 -18.32
N PHE A 28 -10.05 0.72 -19.28
CA PHE A 28 -10.85 -0.30 -19.97
C PHE A 28 -11.14 0.14 -21.40
N SER A 29 -11.37 -0.84 -22.26
CA SER A 29 -11.85 -0.61 -23.61
C SER A 29 -13.03 -1.50 -23.93
N VAL A 30 -14.05 -0.95 -24.58
CA VAL A 30 -15.18 -1.71 -25.11
C VAL A 30 -15.03 -1.74 -26.63
N GLU A 31 -15.02 -2.95 -27.19
CA GLU A 31 -14.90 -3.15 -28.62
C GLU A 31 -16.11 -3.93 -29.14
N THR A 32 -16.61 -3.52 -30.29
CA THR A 32 -17.61 -4.29 -31.03
C THR A 32 -17.41 -4.18 -32.53
N GLN A 33 -17.81 -5.23 -33.25
CA GLN A 33 -17.81 -5.25 -34.70
C GLN A 33 -19.24 -5.09 -35.19
N PHE A 34 -19.52 -3.96 -35.86
CA PHE A 34 -20.82 -3.69 -36.45
C PHE A 34 -20.65 -3.30 -37.92
N ALA A 35 -21.36 -4.00 -38.82
CA ALA A 35 -21.41 -3.70 -40.25
C ALA A 35 -20.02 -3.46 -40.90
N ASN A 36 -19.05 -4.33 -40.62
CA ASN A 36 -17.67 -4.27 -41.13
C ASN A 36 -16.84 -3.06 -40.65
N ARG A 37 -17.30 -2.37 -39.58
CA ARG A 37 -16.53 -1.36 -38.85
C ARG A 37 -16.31 -1.83 -37.41
N ARG A 38 -15.12 -1.56 -36.88
CA ARG A 38 -14.81 -1.71 -35.45
C ARG A 38 -15.18 -0.40 -34.76
N LEU A 39 -16.07 -0.48 -33.79
CA LEU A 39 -16.38 0.64 -32.90
C LEU A 39 -15.62 0.39 -31.60
N ARG A 40 -14.88 1.40 -31.15
CA ARG A 40 -14.05 1.32 -29.95
C ARG A 40 -14.41 2.45 -28.99
N PHE A 41 -14.46 2.10 -27.71
CA PHE A 41 -14.56 3.04 -26.61
C PHE A 41 -13.37 2.81 -25.70
N GLU A 42 -12.58 3.86 -25.43
CA GLU A 42 -11.42 3.82 -24.55
C GLU A 42 -11.51 4.91 -23.50
N ALA A 43 -11.46 4.50 -22.24
CA ALA A 43 -11.44 5.43 -21.12
C ALA A 43 -10.17 5.25 -20.30
N THR A 44 -9.55 6.37 -19.96
CA THR A 44 -8.50 6.49 -18.94
C THR A 44 -9.12 6.96 -17.63
N THR A 45 -8.27 7.19 -16.63
CA THR A 45 -8.72 7.75 -15.35
C THR A 45 -9.01 9.24 -15.39
N TRP A 46 -8.66 9.90 -16.50
CA TRP A 46 -8.77 11.35 -16.67
C TRP A 46 -9.90 11.73 -17.63
N GLY A 47 -10.29 10.81 -18.50
CA GLY A 47 -11.35 11.03 -19.46
C GLY A 47 -11.41 9.94 -20.52
N VAL A 48 -12.29 10.17 -21.48
CA VAL A 48 -12.48 9.30 -22.64
C VAL A 48 -11.49 9.72 -23.72
N GLU A 49 -10.64 8.80 -24.16
CA GLU A 49 -9.67 9.05 -25.23
C GLU A 49 -10.26 8.81 -26.62
N HIS A 50 -11.13 7.79 -26.72
CA HIS A 50 -11.74 7.41 -27.98
C HIS A 50 -13.19 6.97 -27.75
N ASP A 51 -14.13 7.52 -28.52
CA ASP A 51 -15.55 7.18 -28.44
C ASP A 51 -16.20 7.17 -29.84
N ASP A 52 -16.22 5.99 -30.46
CA ASP A 52 -16.93 5.77 -31.73
C ASP A 52 -18.45 5.63 -31.55
N PHE A 53 -18.92 5.50 -30.31
CA PHE A 53 -20.32 5.31 -29.97
C PHE A 53 -21.06 6.65 -29.74
N ARG A 54 -20.36 7.79 -29.86
CA ARG A 54 -20.92 9.15 -29.76
C ARG A 54 -21.75 9.35 -28.48
N GLY A 55 -21.27 8.83 -27.36
CA GLY A 55 -21.93 8.93 -26.07
C GLY A 55 -23.15 8.01 -25.87
N SER A 56 -23.48 7.12 -26.84
CA SER A 56 -24.63 6.22 -26.70
C SER A 56 -24.46 5.19 -25.57
N LEU A 57 -23.20 4.89 -25.23
CA LEU A 57 -22.85 3.94 -24.18
C LEU A 57 -23.02 4.53 -22.77
N MET A 58 -22.96 5.86 -22.60
CA MET A 58 -23.03 6.54 -21.29
C MET A 58 -22.13 5.94 -20.19
N LEU A 59 -21.04 5.25 -20.55
CA LEU A 59 -20.06 4.75 -19.58
C LEU A 59 -19.23 5.91 -19.04
N ALA A 60 -19.17 6.02 -17.71
CA ALA A 60 -18.35 7.01 -17.04
C ALA A 60 -16.88 6.55 -16.96
N PRO A 61 -15.90 7.48 -17.05
CA PRO A 61 -14.51 7.20 -16.71
C PRO A 61 -14.35 6.74 -15.25
N ILE A 62 -13.31 5.94 -14.99
CA ILE A 62 -12.99 5.47 -13.64
C ILE A 62 -12.15 6.54 -12.92
N ASP A 63 -12.78 7.29 -12.01
CA ASP A 63 -12.14 8.39 -11.28
C ASP A 63 -11.23 7.90 -10.13
N TYR A 64 -10.01 7.44 -10.46
CA TYR A 64 -8.96 7.16 -9.46
C TYR A 64 -7.63 7.89 -9.68
N GLY A 65 -7.52 8.74 -10.71
CA GLY A 65 -6.26 9.40 -11.08
C GLY A 65 -5.63 10.17 -9.91
N TRP A 66 -6.40 11.10 -9.32
CA TRP A 66 -5.93 11.88 -8.16
C TRP A 66 -5.61 11.02 -6.94
N PRO A 67 -6.52 10.14 -6.46
CA PRO A 67 -6.20 9.23 -5.37
C PRO A 67 -4.92 8.42 -5.56
N ALA A 68 -4.68 7.90 -6.77
CA ALA A 68 -3.48 7.11 -7.07
C ALA A 68 -2.20 7.94 -7.00
N ILE A 69 -2.21 9.16 -7.56
CA ILE A 69 -1.06 10.07 -7.48
C ILE A 69 -0.77 10.45 -6.03
N VAL A 70 -1.79 10.78 -5.25
CA VAL A 70 -1.63 11.14 -3.84
C VAL A 70 -1.07 9.96 -3.04
N ALA A 71 -1.60 8.75 -3.26
CA ALA A 71 -1.10 7.54 -2.61
C ALA A 71 0.36 7.26 -2.97
N ALA A 72 0.71 7.34 -4.25
CA ALA A 72 2.08 7.18 -4.73
C ALA A 72 3.03 8.22 -4.12
N GLY A 73 2.60 9.49 -4.04
CA GLY A 73 3.36 10.57 -3.43
C GLY A 73 3.59 10.35 -1.93
N VAL A 74 2.54 10.01 -1.19
CA VAL A 74 2.64 9.68 0.24
C VAL A 74 3.60 8.51 0.46
N MET A 75 3.48 7.45 -0.34
CA MET A 75 4.35 6.28 -0.26
C MET A 75 5.82 6.64 -0.50
N ALA A 76 6.10 7.41 -1.56
CA ALA A 76 7.45 7.84 -1.92
C ALA A 76 8.07 8.77 -0.86
N VAL A 77 7.34 9.79 -0.40
CA VAL A 77 7.81 10.71 0.65
C VAL A 77 8.08 9.95 1.95
N SER A 78 7.19 9.03 2.30
CA SER A 78 7.34 8.20 3.50
C SER A 78 8.61 7.34 3.46
N ALA A 79 8.95 6.77 2.30
CA ALA A 79 10.17 5.99 2.13
C ALA A 79 11.45 6.84 2.28
N VAL A 80 11.44 8.11 1.86
CA VAL A 80 12.56 9.05 2.06
C VAL A 80 12.68 9.46 3.53
N VAL A 81 11.56 9.83 4.16
CA VAL A 81 11.55 10.29 5.55
C VAL A 81 11.89 9.14 6.50
N ALA A 82 11.59 7.89 6.14
CA ALA A 82 11.89 6.70 6.92
C ALA A 82 13.38 6.49 7.22
N PHE A 83 14.29 7.11 6.45
CA PHE A 83 15.72 7.12 6.77
C PHE A 83 16.05 7.95 8.01
N ARG A 84 15.24 8.98 8.32
CA ARG A 84 15.41 9.85 9.49
C ARG A 84 14.46 9.51 10.63
N GLN A 85 13.22 9.12 10.31
CA GLN A 85 12.18 8.84 11.30
C GLN A 85 11.53 7.47 11.02
N PRO A 86 11.79 6.44 11.84
CA PRO A 86 11.26 5.09 11.57
C PRO A 86 9.73 5.00 11.62
N VAL A 87 9.04 5.95 12.25
CA VAL A 87 7.56 6.03 12.26
C VAL A 87 6.99 6.34 10.88
N ALA A 88 7.74 7.06 10.03
CA ALA A 88 7.31 7.38 8.66
C ALA A 88 7.12 6.15 7.78
N ARG A 89 7.63 4.98 8.19
CA ARG A 89 7.41 3.70 7.51
C ARG A 89 5.94 3.32 7.45
N LEU A 90 5.13 3.72 8.43
CA LEU A 90 3.68 3.51 8.40
C LEU A 90 3.03 4.19 7.19
N GLY A 91 3.60 5.30 6.72
CA GLY A 91 3.10 5.98 5.51
C GLY A 91 3.29 5.15 4.23
N SER A 92 4.34 4.32 4.15
CA SER A 92 4.50 3.37 3.03
C SER A 92 3.46 2.24 3.05
N LEU A 93 3.08 1.75 4.24
CA LEU A 93 1.97 0.81 4.39
C LEU A 93 0.64 1.45 4.01
N LEU A 94 0.38 2.67 4.48
CA LEU A 94 -0.84 3.39 4.16
C LEU A 94 -0.95 3.63 2.64
N GLY A 95 0.13 4.09 2.00
CA GLY A 95 0.18 4.27 0.55
C GLY A 95 -0.09 2.96 -0.20
N ALA A 96 0.55 1.86 0.19
CA ALA A 96 0.31 0.54 -0.40
C ALA A 96 -1.15 0.07 -0.19
N GLY A 97 -1.70 0.27 1.00
CA GLY A 97 -3.10 -0.07 1.30
C GLY A 97 -4.10 0.71 0.44
N VAL A 98 -3.85 2.01 0.24
CA VAL A 98 -4.66 2.83 -0.67
C VAL A 98 -4.56 2.32 -2.11
N LEU A 99 -3.36 2.00 -2.59
CA LEU A 99 -3.19 1.44 -3.95
C LEU A 99 -3.94 0.11 -4.14
N VAL A 100 -3.92 -0.78 -3.14
CA VAL A 100 -4.72 -2.01 -3.15
C VAL A 100 -6.22 -1.70 -3.21
N GLY A 101 -6.69 -0.75 -2.41
CA GLY A 101 -8.08 -0.31 -2.43
C GLY A 101 -8.51 0.25 -3.79
N LEU A 102 -7.66 1.06 -4.43
CA LEU A 102 -7.92 1.60 -5.76
C LEU A 102 -7.92 0.51 -6.84
N ALA A 103 -7.00 -0.45 -6.74
CA ALA A 103 -6.98 -1.60 -7.65
C ALA A 103 -8.27 -2.42 -7.52
N TRP A 104 -8.74 -2.68 -6.30
CA TRP A 104 -10.00 -3.37 -6.05
C TRP A 104 -11.21 -2.59 -6.59
N LEU A 105 -11.27 -1.29 -6.33
CA LEU A 105 -12.32 -0.42 -6.85
C LEU A 105 -12.37 -0.46 -8.38
N SER A 106 -11.21 -0.41 -9.04
CA SER A 106 -11.12 -0.45 -10.50
C SER A 106 -11.64 -1.76 -11.08
N LEU A 107 -11.40 -2.89 -10.41
CA LEU A 107 -11.94 -4.19 -10.81
C LEU A 107 -13.47 -4.21 -10.73
N ASN A 108 -14.02 -3.71 -9.62
CA ASN A 108 -15.47 -3.66 -9.44
C ASN A 108 -16.14 -2.75 -10.47
N GLN A 109 -15.54 -1.61 -10.82
CA GLN A 109 -16.10 -0.73 -11.84
C GLN A 109 -16.07 -1.35 -13.24
N VAL A 110 -15.00 -2.07 -13.59
CA VAL A 110 -14.96 -2.84 -14.85
C VAL A 110 -16.03 -3.93 -14.86
N GLN A 111 -16.26 -4.61 -13.74
CA GLN A 111 -17.30 -5.62 -13.63
C GLN A 111 -18.71 -5.00 -13.72
N GLN A 112 -18.95 -3.87 -13.06
CA GLN A 112 -20.21 -3.13 -13.18
C GLN A 112 -20.47 -2.66 -14.62
N ALA A 113 -19.42 -2.23 -15.33
CA ALA A 113 -19.54 -1.88 -16.75
C ALA A 113 -19.99 -3.10 -17.58
N VAL A 114 -19.42 -4.28 -17.34
CA VAL A 114 -19.85 -5.54 -17.98
C VAL A 114 -21.32 -5.84 -17.67
N GLU A 115 -21.73 -5.76 -16.40
CA GLU A 115 -23.11 -6.03 -15.99
C GLU A 115 -24.10 -5.05 -16.63
N GLN A 116 -23.78 -3.75 -16.68
CA GLN A 116 -24.62 -2.73 -17.36
C GLN A 116 -24.76 -2.99 -18.86
N LEU A 117 -23.67 -3.44 -19.51
CA LEU A 117 -23.68 -3.78 -20.94
C LEU A 117 -24.52 -5.04 -21.21
N GLU A 118 -24.51 -6.01 -20.30
CA GLU A 118 -25.31 -7.23 -20.38
C GLU A 118 -26.81 -6.94 -20.15
N GLU A 119 -27.14 -6.06 -19.19
CA GLU A 119 -28.51 -5.60 -18.93
C GLU A 119 -29.12 -4.82 -20.11
N LEU A 120 -28.29 -4.08 -20.87
CA LEU A 120 -28.73 -3.32 -22.04
C LEU A 120 -29.23 -4.21 -23.20
N ASN A 121 -29.00 -5.52 -23.14
CA ASN A 121 -29.48 -6.54 -24.07
C ASN A 121 -29.32 -6.13 -25.55
N VAL A 122 -28.16 -5.54 -25.87
CA VAL A 122 -27.85 -5.00 -27.20
C VAL A 122 -27.74 -6.18 -28.18
N PRO A 123 -28.35 -6.11 -29.38
CA PRO A 123 -28.34 -7.21 -30.36
C PRO A 123 -26.97 -7.46 -31.02
N VAL A 124 -25.90 -6.85 -30.50
CA VAL A 124 -24.53 -6.92 -31.04
C VAL A 124 -23.60 -7.38 -29.91
N PRO A 125 -22.69 -8.35 -30.16
CA PRO A 125 -21.75 -8.79 -29.15
C PRO A 125 -20.82 -7.62 -28.77
N LEU A 126 -20.86 -7.22 -27.50
CA LEU A 126 -19.99 -6.22 -26.91
C LEU A 126 -18.89 -6.94 -26.13
N GLU A 127 -17.63 -6.73 -26.50
CA GLU A 127 -16.49 -7.29 -25.80
C GLU A 127 -15.87 -6.21 -24.90
N VAL A 128 -15.90 -6.44 -23.59
CA VAL A 128 -15.24 -5.56 -22.62
C VAL A 128 -13.85 -6.09 -22.34
N VAL A 129 -12.86 -5.35 -22.79
CA VAL A 129 -11.44 -5.68 -22.60
C VAL A 129 -10.89 -4.85 -21.45
N ARG A 130 -10.27 -5.54 -20.49
CA ARG A 130 -9.53 -4.88 -19.40
C ARG A 130 -8.31 -4.17 -19.99
N GLY A 131 -8.22 -2.87 -19.75
CA GLY A 131 -7.12 -2.05 -20.23
C GLY A 131 -5.83 -2.25 -19.42
N ASN A 132 -4.71 -1.85 -20.01
CA ASN A 132 -3.40 -1.96 -19.41
C ASN A 132 -3.23 -1.09 -18.15
N GLY A 133 -4.04 -0.04 -17.96
CA GLY A 133 -4.00 0.78 -16.75
C GLY A 133 -4.37 -0.01 -15.50
N VAL A 134 -5.44 -0.80 -15.56
CA VAL A 134 -5.88 -1.63 -14.42
C VAL A 134 -4.87 -2.73 -14.11
N THR A 135 -4.29 -3.37 -15.15
CA THR A 135 -3.28 -4.41 -14.93
C THR A 135 -2.00 -3.84 -14.33
N VAL A 136 -1.52 -2.68 -14.80
CA VAL A 136 -0.36 -2.01 -14.22
C VAL A 136 -0.65 -1.54 -12.79
N LEU A 137 -1.86 -1.05 -12.50
CA LEU A 137 -2.26 -0.67 -11.13
C LEU A 137 -2.23 -1.87 -10.18
N LEU A 138 -2.71 -3.04 -10.61
CA LEU A 138 -2.64 -4.28 -9.82
C LEU A 138 -1.18 -4.69 -9.53
N VAL A 139 -0.32 -4.60 -10.55
CA VAL A 139 1.12 -4.85 -10.38
C VAL A 139 1.74 -3.85 -9.41
N ALA A 140 1.42 -2.55 -9.55
CA ALA A 140 1.90 -1.50 -8.67
C ALA A 140 1.47 -1.73 -7.22
N ALA A 141 0.21 -2.12 -6.99
CA ALA A 141 -0.29 -2.47 -5.67
C ALA A 141 0.46 -3.68 -5.08
N GLY A 142 0.64 -4.75 -5.85
CA GLY A 142 1.39 -5.92 -5.41
C GLY A 142 2.84 -5.61 -5.06
N VAL A 143 3.55 -4.88 -5.93
CA VAL A 143 4.92 -4.43 -5.66
C VAL A 143 4.96 -3.50 -4.45
N GLY A 144 3.99 -2.58 -4.32
CA GLY A 144 3.88 -1.66 -3.19
C GLY A 144 3.72 -2.38 -1.86
N VAL A 145 2.90 -3.43 -1.79
CA VAL A 145 2.75 -4.26 -0.58
C VAL A 145 4.06 -4.96 -0.22
N VAL A 146 4.69 -5.62 -1.20
CA VAL A 146 5.98 -6.30 -0.96
C VAL A 146 7.05 -5.30 -0.53
N ALA A 147 7.10 -4.13 -1.17
CA ALA A 147 8.02 -3.06 -0.84
C ALA A 147 7.80 -2.55 0.59
N ALA A 148 6.54 -2.28 0.95
CA ALA A 148 6.17 -1.82 2.28
C ALA A 148 6.56 -2.86 3.35
N LEU A 149 6.27 -4.15 3.12
CA LEU A 149 6.66 -5.23 4.04
C LEU A 149 8.18 -5.36 4.21
N LEU A 150 8.94 -5.24 3.13
CA LEU A 150 10.41 -5.25 3.19
C LEU A 150 10.97 -3.99 3.89
N HIS A 151 10.26 -2.87 3.74
CA HIS A 151 10.60 -1.61 4.37
C HIS A 151 10.26 -1.59 5.87
N GLN A 152 9.24 -2.35 6.26
CA GLN A 152 8.92 -2.65 7.65
C GLN A 152 9.91 -3.65 8.23
N GLU A 153 11.09 -3.17 8.62
CA GLU A 153 11.72 -3.81 9.75
C GLU A 153 10.86 -3.54 10.98
N LEU A 154 9.90 -4.43 11.24
CA LEU A 154 9.50 -4.73 12.60
C LEU A 154 10.82 -5.14 13.28
N SER A 155 11.49 -4.20 13.92
CA SER A 155 12.04 -4.56 15.22
C SER A 155 10.82 -5.06 15.96
N TRP A 156 10.65 -6.38 16.01
CA TRP A 156 10.04 -6.99 17.17
C TRP A 156 10.91 -6.46 18.29
N GLN A 157 10.55 -5.29 18.82
CA GLN A 157 10.94 -4.91 20.14
C GLN A 157 10.41 -6.10 20.89
N ARG A 158 11.31 -7.05 21.22
CA ARG A 158 11.09 -7.89 22.40
C ARG A 158 10.54 -6.88 23.38
N PRO A 159 9.30 -7.05 23.87
CA PRO A 159 8.79 -6.14 24.88
C PRO A 159 9.96 -5.98 25.83
N VAL A 160 10.47 -4.76 25.96
CA VAL A 160 11.54 -4.49 26.91
C VAL A 160 10.93 -5.07 28.16
N GLU A 161 11.48 -6.19 28.58
CA GLU A 161 11.04 -6.88 29.76
C GLU A 161 11.22 -5.77 30.77
N ARG A 162 10.10 -5.18 31.21
CA ARG A 162 10.12 -4.29 32.35
C ARG A 162 10.59 -5.24 33.41
N THR A 163 11.90 -5.32 33.61
CA THR A 163 12.54 -6.00 34.70
C THR A 163 12.10 -5.21 35.92
N GLY A 164 10.88 -5.52 36.36
CA GLY A 164 10.51 -5.51 37.77
C GLY A 164 11.19 -6.65 38.51
N GLY A 165 12.21 -7.29 37.92
CA GLY A 165 13.21 -8.05 38.62
C GLY A 165 14.35 -7.12 38.99
N VAL A 166 14.51 -6.89 40.29
CA VAL A 166 15.69 -6.28 40.90
C VAL A 166 16.94 -6.98 40.36
N VAL A 167 17.79 -6.24 39.67
CA VAL A 167 19.10 -6.74 39.24
C VAL A 167 20.04 -6.65 40.45
N ILE A 168 20.20 -7.77 41.15
CA ILE A 168 21.23 -7.90 42.19
C ILE A 168 22.53 -8.25 41.47
N HIS A 169 23.42 -7.26 41.32
CA HIS A 169 24.81 -7.53 41.01
C HIS A 169 25.45 -8.11 42.27
N GLN A 170 25.69 -9.42 42.27
CA GLN A 170 26.48 -10.06 43.32
C GLN A 170 27.94 -9.68 43.06
N ILE A 171 28.41 -8.67 43.76
CA ILE A 171 29.82 -8.30 43.81
C ILE A 171 30.49 -9.40 44.64
N GLU A 172 31.34 -10.21 44.03
CA GLU A 172 32.23 -11.11 44.77
C GLU A 172 33.04 -10.26 45.75
N GLY A 173 32.97 -10.64 47.03
CA GLY A 173 33.32 -9.81 48.17
C GLY A 173 34.69 -9.15 48.07
N ASN A 174 34.69 -7.83 48.06
CA ASN A 174 35.76 -7.03 48.61
C ASN A 174 35.13 -6.13 49.68
N ASP A 175 35.46 -6.39 50.95
CA ASP A 175 34.88 -5.74 52.14
C ASP A 175 35.32 -4.27 52.32
N GLU A 176 35.98 -3.65 51.33
CA GLU A 176 36.49 -2.28 51.41
C GLU A 176 35.62 -1.22 50.72
N GLU A 177 34.59 -1.59 49.96
CA GLU A 177 33.69 -0.63 49.31
C GLU A 177 32.26 -0.76 49.84
N THR A 178 32.00 -0.15 50.99
CA THR A 178 30.63 0.11 51.45
C THR A 178 30.06 1.30 50.66
N PRO A 179 29.01 1.13 49.81
CA PRO A 179 28.36 2.27 49.17
C PRO A 179 27.55 3.09 50.19
N PRO A 180 27.44 4.42 50.05
CA PRO A 180 27.09 5.33 51.15
C PRO A 180 25.62 5.32 51.61
N TYR A 181 24.77 4.42 51.13
CA TYR A 181 23.34 4.43 51.47
C TYR A 181 22.76 3.03 51.68
N GLY A 182 23.10 2.40 52.81
CA GLY A 182 22.34 1.28 53.35
C GLY A 182 21.24 1.80 54.27
N PHE A 183 19.97 1.70 53.87
CA PHE A 183 18.84 1.89 54.78
C PHE A 183 18.72 0.64 55.66
N PRO A 184 18.72 0.76 57.00
CA PRO A 184 18.59 -0.40 57.87
C PRO A 184 17.17 -0.97 57.76
N VAL A 185 17.05 -2.19 57.28
CA VAL A 185 15.80 -2.95 57.29
C VAL A 185 15.63 -3.54 58.68
N VAL A 186 14.66 -3.03 59.44
CA VAL A 186 14.24 -3.65 60.70
C VAL A 186 13.39 -4.87 60.37
N VAL A 187 13.92 -6.06 60.63
CA VAL A 187 13.16 -7.31 60.60
C VAL A 187 12.55 -7.54 61.97
N GLU A 188 11.22 -7.50 62.06
CA GLU A 188 10.49 -7.93 63.25
C GLU A 188 10.61 -9.46 63.42
N PRO A 189 10.95 -9.96 64.62
CA PRO A 189 10.98 -11.38 64.88
C PRO A 189 9.55 -11.94 64.79
N LYS A 190 9.39 -12.96 63.96
CA LYS A 190 8.17 -13.76 63.87
C LYS A 190 7.98 -14.50 65.19
N ASN A 191 7.13 -13.97 66.07
CA ASN A 191 6.73 -14.66 67.30
C ASN A 191 6.08 -16.00 66.96
N GLY A 192 6.52 -17.04 67.66
CA GLY A 192 5.90 -18.37 67.68
C GLY A 192 4.61 -18.39 68.50
#